data_AF-A0A656JZC2-F1
#
_entry.id   AF-A0A656JZC2-F1
#
_cell.length_a   1.000
_cell.length_b   1.000
_cell.length_c   1.000
_cell.angle_alpha   90.00
_cell.angle_beta   90.00
_cell.angle_gamma   90.00
#
_symmetry.space_group_name_H-M   'P 1'
#
loop_
_entity.id
_entity.type
_entity.pdbx_description
1 polymer ?
#
loop_
_entity_poly.entity_id
_entity_poly.type
_entity_poly.pdbx_seq_one_letter_code
_entity_poly.pdbx_strand_id
1 'polypeptide(L)'
;NGVAFPPLRVKPDMAPGVLLTDIGFAQALLGQPDELSSLLLHKDFAARNPQLPPALNGQLVIRKTGEENNLQRLTESFHLNLSALGVLSFGVGLFIVHAAIGLALEQRRGLLRNLRACGVSARMLITALSIELGAMALLGGLLGVVSGYLL
;
A
#
# COMPACT_ATOMS: atom_id res chain seq x y z
N ASN A 1 -10.83 10.95 41.56
CA ASN A 1 -10.49 10.19 42.79
C ASN A 1 -9.45 10.82 43.70
N GLY A 2 -8.83 11.96 43.39
CA GLY A 2 -8.04 12.73 44.39
C GLY A 2 -6.88 11.99 45.06
N VAL A 3 -6.47 10.84 44.51
CA VAL A 3 -5.43 9.98 45.08
C VAL A 3 -4.08 10.63 44.80
N ALA A 4 -3.25 10.79 45.83
CA ALA A 4 -1.93 11.36 45.70
C ALA A 4 -1.04 10.44 44.86
N PHE A 5 -0.50 10.95 43.74
CA PHE A 5 0.44 10.21 42.92
C PHE A 5 1.78 10.05 43.63
N PRO A 6 2.46 8.90 43.49
CA PRO A 6 3.87 8.77 43.85
C PRO A 6 4.71 9.76 43.02
N PRO A 7 5.90 10.15 43.50
CA PRO A 7 6.75 11.14 42.83
C PRO A 7 7.01 10.73 41.37
N LEU A 8 6.54 11.56 40.44
CA LEU A 8 6.69 11.34 39.01
C LEU A 8 8.15 11.55 38.61
N ARG A 9 8.74 10.56 37.95
CA ARG A 9 10.07 10.66 37.34
C ARG A 9 9.93 10.52 35.83
N VAL A 10 10.26 11.59 35.11
CA VAL A 10 10.28 11.59 33.65
C VAL A 10 11.45 10.73 33.19
N LYS A 11 11.18 9.74 32.31
CA LYS A 11 12.21 8.96 31.62
C LYS A 11 12.14 9.27 30.12
N PRO A 12 13.26 9.66 29.48
CA PRO A 12 13.27 10.02 28.06
C PRO A 12 12.98 8.83 27.12
N ASP A 13 13.26 7.61 27.55
CA ASP A 13 13.00 6.38 26.76
C ASP A 13 11.54 5.87 26.83
N MET A 14 10.64 6.62 27.47
CA MET A 14 9.23 6.23 27.58
C MET A 14 8.39 6.89 26.48
N ALA A 15 7.42 6.16 25.92
CA ALA A 15 6.52 6.70 24.92
C ALA A 15 5.71 7.90 25.48
N PRO A 16 5.43 8.93 24.67
CA PRO A 16 4.63 10.08 25.10
C PRO A 16 3.25 9.66 25.61
N GLY A 17 2.83 10.22 26.74
CA GLY A 17 1.51 9.94 27.33
C GLY A 17 1.42 8.61 28.09
N VAL A 18 2.51 7.87 28.26
CA VAL A 18 2.55 6.63 29.04
C VAL A 18 3.07 6.90 30.45
N LEU A 19 2.45 6.25 31.44
CA LEU A 19 2.89 6.22 32.83
C LEU A 19 3.19 4.77 33.21
N LEU A 20 4.39 4.52 33.73
CA LEU A 20 4.76 3.22 34.28
C LEU A 20 4.77 3.30 35.80
N THR A 21 4.01 2.43 36.46
CA THR A 21 3.92 2.36 37.91
C THR A 21 3.74 0.90 38.35
N ASP A 22 3.93 0.65 39.65
CA ASP A 22 3.58 -0.64 40.25
C ASP A 22 2.08 -0.93 40.14
N ILE A 23 1.74 -2.21 39.94
CA ILE A 23 0.38 -2.66 39.68
C ILE A 23 -0.55 -2.45 40.88
N GLY A 24 -0.06 -2.60 42.11
CA GLY A 24 -0.88 -2.39 43.31
C GLY A 24 -1.36 -0.94 43.43
N PHE A 25 -0.53 0.01 42.98
CA PHE A 25 -0.92 1.41 42.92
C PHE A 25 -1.82 1.70 41.70
N ALA A 26 -1.51 1.11 40.54
CA ALA A 26 -2.29 1.26 39.32
C ALA A 26 -3.75 0.83 39.51
N GLN A 27 -3.98 -0.33 40.13
CA GLN A 27 -5.34 -0.86 40.36
C GLN A 27 -6.19 0.06 41.25
N ALA A 28 -5.62 0.58 42.33
CA ALA A 28 -6.31 1.54 43.21
C ALA A 28 -6.63 2.85 42.48
N LEU A 29 -5.70 3.35 41.66
CA LEU A 29 -5.87 4.59 40.92
C LEU A 29 -6.93 4.47 39.80
N LEU A 30 -6.94 3.34 39.11
CA LEU A 30 -7.88 3.03 38.01
C LEU A 30 -9.26 2.56 38.51
N GLY A 31 -9.39 2.22 39.80
CA GLY A 31 -10.62 1.69 40.36
C GLY A 31 -10.91 0.25 39.89
N GLN A 32 -9.86 -0.52 39.61
CA GLN A 32 -9.93 -1.89 39.09
C GLN A 32 -9.18 -2.87 40.01
N PRO A 33 -9.65 -3.09 41.26
CA PRO A 33 -9.03 -4.03 42.17
C PRO A 33 -9.14 -5.47 41.64
N ASP A 34 -8.07 -6.24 41.77
CA ASP A 34 -7.97 -7.65 41.34
C ASP A 34 -8.21 -7.93 39.84
N GLU A 35 -8.30 -6.89 39.00
CA GLU A 35 -8.42 -7.03 37.55
C GLU A 35 -7.07 -6.87 36.84
N LEU A 36 -6.84 -7.73 35.83
CA LEU A 36 -5.68 -7.71 34.96
C LEU A 36 -6.12 -7.61 33.51
N SER A 37 -5.71 -6.56 32.80
CA SER A 37 -6.08 -6.40 31.39
C SER A 37 -5.25 -7.30 30.46
N SER A 38 -3.94 -7.45 30.74
CA SER A 38 -3.04 -8.28 29.92
C SER A 38 -1.79 -8.71 30.69
N LEU A 39 -1.22 -9.85 30.29
CA LEU A 39 0.04 -10.37 30.81
C LEU A 39 1.05 -10.46 29.68
N LEU A 40 2.17 -9.76 29.83
CA LEU A 40 3.27 -9.81 28.88
C LEU A 40 4.14 -11.04 29.18
N LEU A 41 4.25 -11.93 28.21
CA LEU A 41 5.04 -13.15 28.30
C LEU A 41 6.30 -13.01 27.46
N HIS A 42 7.38 -13.66 27.90
CA HIS A 42 8.60 -13.72 27.08
C HIS A 42 8.32 -14.49 25.79
N LYS A 43 8.90 -14.02 24.67
CA LYS A 43 8.71 -14.60 23.33
C LYS A 43 8.94 -16.13 23.30
N ASP A 44 9.96 -16.61 24.02
CA ASP A 44 10.34 -18.04 24.04
C ASP A 44 9.34 -18.90 24.82
N PHE A 45 8.61 -18.31 25.76
CA PHE A 45 7.53 -18.98 26.47
C PHE A 45 6.31 -19.12 25.57
N ALA A 46 5.89 -18.04 24.90
CA ALA A 46 4.76 -18.07 23.97
C ALA A 46 5.01 -18.95 22.73
N ALA A 47 6.26 -19.01 22.23
CA ALA A 47 6.65 -19.85 21.10
C ALA A 47 6.43 -21.35 21.35
N ARG A 48 6.61 -21.79 22.60
CA ARG A 48 6.42 -23.20 23.03
C ARG A 48 4.97 -23.63 23.16
N ASN A 49 4.02 -22.71 22.93
CA ASN A 49 2.57 -22.95 23.05
C ASN A 49 2.18 -23.76 24.31
N PRO A 50 2.60 -23.30 25.51
CA PRO A 50 2.37 -24.04 26.74
C PRO A 50 0.86 -24.20 26.99
N GLN A 51 0.46 -25.37 27.46
CA GLN A 51 -0.91 -25.59 27.89
C GLN A 51 -1.14 -24.78 29.17
N LEU A 52 -2.17 -23.94 29.15
CA LEU A 52 -2.59 -23.21 30.34
C LEU A 52 -3.10 -24.22 31.38
N PRO A 53 -2.82 -23.98 32.68
CA PRO A 53 -3.44 -24.75 33.75
C PRO A 53 -4.97 -24.79 33.58
N PRO A 54 -5.65 -25.90 33.94
CA PRO A 54 -7.10 -26.04 33.76
C PRO A 54 -7.92 -24.90 34.36
N ALA A 55 -7.45 -24.31 35.48
CA ALA A 55 -8.09 -23.18 36.13
C ALA A 55 -8.09 -21.88 35.29
N LEU A 56 -7.14 -21.74 34.36
CA LEU A 56 -6.93 -20.53 33.56
C LEU A 56 -7.36 -20.69 32.11
N ASN A 57 -7.61 -21.91 31.64
CA ASN A 57 -7.90 -22.24 30.24
C ASN A 57 -9.22 -21.64 29.70
N GLY A 58 -10.06 -21.07 30.57
CA GLY A 58 -11.29 -20.35 30.21
C GLY A 58 -11.25 -18.84 30.47
N GLN A 59 -10.18 -18.31 31.07
CA GLN A 59 -10.06 -16.90 31.44
C GLN A 59 -8.96 -16.18 30.66
N LEU A 60 -7.93 -16.91 30.24
CA LEU A 60 -6.79 -16.37 29.52
C LEU A 60 -6.71 -16.93 28.11
N VAL A 61 -6.44 -16.05 27.15
CA VAL A 61 -6.15 -16.41 25.76
C VAL A 61 -4.72 -15.99 25.46
N ILE A 62 -3.87 -16.94 25.05
CA ILE A 62 -2.51 -16.63 24.61
C ILE A 62 -2.60 -15.98 23.22
N ARG A 63 -2.46 -14.66 23.15
CA ARG A 63 -2.31 -13.93 21.89
C ARG A 63 -0.84 -13.78 21.56
N LYS A 64 -0.41 -14.37 20.44
CA LYS A 64 0.94 -14.14 19.91
C LYS A 64 0.95 -12.77 19.24
N THR A 65 2.02 -11.99 19.43
CA THR A 65 2.21 -10.65 18.82
C THR A 65 2.17 -10.66 17.28
N GLY A 66 2.01 -11.83 16.64
CA GLY A 66 1.74 -11.98 15.21
C GLY A 66 0.27 -12.04 14.80
N GLU A 67 -0.73 -11.97 15.69
CA GLU A 67 -2.15 -11.92 15.27
C GLU A 67 -2.61 -10.53 14.82
N GLU A 68 -1.89 -9.46 15.17
CA GLU A 68 -2.05 -8.13 14.54
C GLU A 68 -1.74 -8.17 13.03
N ASN A 69 -1.05 -9.22 12.58
CA ASN A 69 -0.74 -9.48 11.17
C ASN A 69 -1.97 -9.88 10.32
N ASN A 70 -3.15 -10.09 10.93
CA ASN A 70 -4.38 -10.28 10.16
C ASN A 70 -4.83 -9.01 9.43
N LEU A 71 -4.53 -7.81 9.97
CA LEU A 71 -4.76 -6.56 9.26
C LEU A 71 -3.78 -6.42 8.09
N GLN A 72 -2.51 -6.78 8.31
CA GLN A 72 -1.46 -6.79 7.28
C GLN A 72 -1.78 -7.74 6.13
N ARG A 73 -2.28 -8.95 6.40
CA ARG A 73 -2.73 -9.91 5.37
C ARG A 73 -3.97 -9.43 4.60
N LEU A 74 -4.85 -8.66 5.24
CA LEU A 74 -5.97 -8.01 4.55
C LEU A 74 -5.44 -6.95 3.57
N THR A 75 -4.50 -6.11 4.01
CA THR A 75 -3.89 -5.07 3.16
C THR A 75 -3.03 -5.65 2.03
N GLU A 76 -2.36 -6.78 2.25
CA GLU A 76 -1.55 -7.47 1.24
C GLU A 76 -2.40 -7.96 0.05
N SER A 77 -3.61 -8.47 0.33
CA SER A 77 -4.53 -8.90 -0.72
C SER A 77 -5.06 -7.73 -1.55
N PHE A 78 -5.26 -6.56 -0.93
CA PHE A 78 -5.60 -5.34 -1.63
C PHE A 78 -4.44 -4.81 -2.48
N HIS A 79 -3.20 -4.87 -2.00
CA HIS A 79 -2.03 -4.51 -2.82
C HIS A 79 -1.85 -5.44 -4.02
N LEU A 80 -2.09 -6.74 -3.86
CA LEU A 80 -2.07 -7.69 -4.97
C LEU A 80 -3.18 -7.40 -5.99
N ASN A 81 -4.41 -7.15 -5.52
CA ASN A 81 -5.51 -6.78 -6.40
C ASN A 81 -5.26 -5.45 -7.14
N LEU A 82 -4.75 -4.43 -6.44
CA LEU A 82 -4.40 -3.13 -7.04
C LEU A 82 -3.25 -3.27 -8.05
N SER A 83 -2.26 -4.08 -7.75
CA SER A 83 -1.15 -4.36 -8.68
C SER A 83 -1.66 -5.07 -9.93
N ALA A 84 -2.52 -6.08 -9.77
CA ALA A 84 -3.14 -6.79 -10.89
C ALA A 84 -4.00 -5.86 -11.75
N LEU A 85 -4.83 -5.01 -11.12
CA LEU A 85 -5.63 -4.01 -11.82
C LEU A 85 -4.75 -2.98 -12.53
N GLY A 86 -3.64 -2.57 -11.92
CA GLY A 86 -2.66 -1.67 -12.53
C GLY A 86 -2.04 -2.27 -13.80
N VAL A 87 -1.59 -3.53 -13.74
CA VAL A 87 -1.05 -4.25 -14.90
C VAL A 87 -2.11 -4.42 -15.99
N LEU A 88 -3.35 -4.76 -15.61
CA LEU A 88 -4.46 -4.89 -16.55
C LEU A 88 -4.79 -3.57 -17.23
N SER A 89 -4.87 -2.47 -16.46
CA SER A 89 -5.13 -1.12 -16.97
C SER A 89 -4.02 -0.65 -17.91
N PHE A 90 -2.76 -0.96 -17.59
CA PHE A 90 -1.63 -0.69 -18.48
C PHE A 90 -1.74 -1.47 -19.79
N GLY A 91 -2.09 -2.76 -19.73
CA GLY A 91 -2.31 -3.59 -20.91
C GLY A 91 -3.45 -3.07 -21.80
N VAL A 92 -4.57 -2.67 -21.21
CA VAL A 92 -5.71 -2.06 -21.91
C VAL A 92 -5.29 -0.73 -22.56
N GLY A 93 -4.55 0.11 -21.83
CA GLY A 93 -4.03 1.37 -22.38
C GLY A 93 -3.13 1.16 -23.60
N LEU A 94 -2.22 0.19 -23.54
CA LEU A 94 -1.35 -0.17 -24.67
C LEU A 94 -2.15 -0.64 -25.89
N PHE A 95 -3.22 -1.42 -25.67
CA PHE A 95 -4.10 -1.89 -26.73
C PHE A 95 -4.84 -0.73 -27.42
N ILE A 96 -5.34 0.24 -26.65
CA ILE A 96 -5.98 1.44 -27.19
C ILE A 96 -4.99 2.25 -28.03
N VAL A 97 -3.76 2.45 -27.55
CA VAL A 97 -2.72 3.16 -28.31
C VAL A 97 -2.40 2.43 -29.61
N HIS A 98 -2.23 1.11 -29.56
CA HIS A 98 -1.98 0.30 -30.76
C HIS A 98 -3.12 0.43 -31.79
N ALA A 99 -4.38 0.32 -31.35
CA ALA A 99 -5.54 0.46 -32.21
C ALA A 99 -5.65 1.87 -32.81
N ALA A 100 -5.40 2.91 -32.02
CA ALA A 100 -5.42 4.30 -32.47
C ALA A 100 -4.35 4.57 -33.53
N ILE A 101 -3.13 4.06 -33.34
CA ILE A 101 -2.05 4.16 -34.33
C ILE A 101 -2.44 3.46 -35.63
N GLY A 102 -3.02 2.25 -35.54
CA GLY A 102 -3.50 1.50 -36.70
C GLY A 102 -4.55 2.28 -37.49
N LEU A 103 -5.53 2.85 -36.80
CA LEU A 103 -6.59 3.67 -37.42
C LEU A 103 -6.04 4.96 -38.03
N ALA A 104 -5.14 5.66 -37.34
CA ALA A 104 -4.51 6.87 -37.84
C ALA A 104 -3.71 6.61 -39.12
N LEU A 105 -2.99 5.49 -39.18
CA LEU A 105 -2.27 5.03 -40.37
C LEU A 105 -3.21 4.69 -41.52
N GLU A 106 -4.32 4.02 -41.22
CA GLU A 106 -5.32 3.66 -42.22
C GLU A 106 -5.95 4.90 -42.86
N GLN A 107 -6.35 5.90 -42.06
CA GLN A 107 -6.87 7.18 -42.55
C GLN A 107 -5.84 7.95 -43.40
N ARG A 108 -4.55 7.89 -43.04
CA ARG A 108 -3.47 8.58 -43.76
C ARG A 108 -2.99 7.83 -45.01
N ARG A 109 -3.36 6.56 -45.19
CA ARG A 109 -2.90 5.71 -46.30
C ARG A 109 -3.20 6.31 -47.67
N GLY A 110 -4.32 7.02 -47.82
CA GLY A 110 -4.66 7.75 -49.06
C GLY A 110 -3.70 8.90 -49.35
N LEU A 111 -3.35 9.70 -48.33
CA LEU A 111 -2.39 10.80 -48.44
C LEU A 111 -0.99 10.28 -48.77
N LEU A 112 -0.56 9.20 -48.11
CA LEU A 112 0.74 8.56 -48.38
C LEU A 112 0.84 8.07 -49.84
N ARG A 113 -0.26 7.56 -50.42
CA ARG A 113 -0.31 7.15 -51.83
C ARG A 113 -0.16 8.35 -52.77
N ASN A 114 -0.87 9.45 -52.51
CA ASN A 114 -0.77 10.66 -53.33
C ASN A 114 0.64 11.27 -53.27
N LEU A 115 1.22 11.38 -52.08
CA LEU A 115 2.58 11.91 -51.91
C LEU A 115 3.63 11.03 -52.59
N ARG A 116 3.46 9.70 -52.57
CA ARG A 116 4.32 8.78 -53.33
C ARG A 116 4.16 8.95 -54.84
N ALA A 117 2.95 9.19 -55.33
CA ALA A 117 2.72 9.47 -56.75
C ALA A 117 3.39 10.79 -57.19
N CYS A 118 3.56 11.76 -56.26
CA CYS A 118 4.33 12.98 -56.46
C CYS A 118 5.85 12.78 -56.33
N GLY A 119 6.36 11.55 -56.16
CA GLY A 119 7.79 11.24 -56.12
C GLY A 119 8.44 11.29 -54.73
N VAL A 120 7.68 11.50 -53.66
CA VAL A 120 8.23 11.51 -52.29
C VAL A 120 8.68 10.09 -51.89
N SER A 121 9.90 9.99 -51.37
CA SER A 121 10.46 8.70 -50.96
C SER A 121 9.71 8.11 -49.74
N ALA A 122 9.57 6.79 -49.74
CA ALA A 122 8.91 6.05 -48.64
C ALA A 122 9.59 6.27 -47.29
N ARG A 123 10.92 6.37 -47.29
CA ARG A 123 11.72 6.59 -46.09
C ARG A 123 11.38 7.93 -45.44
N MET A 124 11.27 8.99 -46.25
CA MET A 124 10.92 10.32 -45.74
C MET A 124 9.52 10.36 -45.13
N LEU A 125 8.55 9.69 -45.75
CA LEU A 125 7.18 9.57 -45.22
C LEU A 125 7.13 8.80 -43.89
N ILE A 126 7.84 7.68 -43.79
CA ILE A 126 7.91 6.88 -42.56
C ILE A 126 8.58 7.68 -41.45
N THR A 127 9.72 8.33 -41.72
CA THR A 127 10.43 9.14 -40.72
C THR A 127 9.58 10.31 -40.24
N ALA A 128 8.92 11.04 -41.14
CA ALA A 128 8.03 12.14 -40.76
C ALA A 128 6.89 11.66 -39.85
N LEU A 129 6.28 10.53 -40.19
CA LEU A 129 5.19 9.97 -39.39
C LEU A 129 5.68 9.45 -38.02
N SER A 130 6.85 8.81 -37.98
CA SER A 130 7.48 8.38 -36.72
C SER A 130 7.78 9.56 -35.80
N ILE A 131 8.24 10.68 -36.36
CA ILE A 131 8.47 11.92 -35.59
C ILE A 131 7.14 12.47 -35.05
N GLU A 132 6.10 12.53 -35.88
CA GLU A 132 4.79 13.05 -35.47
C GLU A 132 4.15 12.19 -34.36
N LEU A 133 4.14 10.86 -34.53
CA LEU A 133 3.65 9.93 -33.51
C LEU A 133 4.53 9.97 -32.26
N GLY A 134 5.85 10.07 -32.41
CA GLY A 134 6.77 10.20 -31.28
C GLY A 134 6.51 11.45 -30.46
N ALA A 135 6.28 12.59 -31.12
CA ALA A 135 5.93 13.84 -30.44
C ALA A 135 4.59 13.74 -29.70
N MET A 136 3.57 13.17 -30.33
CA MET A 136 2.26 12.91 -29.70
C MET A 136 2.38 11.96 -28.50
N ALA A 137 3.17 10.89 -28.63
CA ALA A 137 3.40 9.91 -27.56
C ALA A 137 4.15 10.54 -26.37
N LEU A 138 5.15 11.40 -26.63
CA LEU A 138 5.85 12.13 -25.59
C LEU A 138 4.91 13.09 -24.86
N LEU A 139 4.10 13.87 -25.59
CA LEU A 139 3.13 14.78 -24.99
C LEU A 139 2.08 14.03 -24.17
N GLY A 140 1.49 12.98 -24.72
CA GLY A 140 0.50 12.16 -24.03
C GLY A 140 1.08 11.46 -22.80
N GLY A 141 2.31 10.94 -22.90
CA GLY A 141 3.02 10.32 -21.78
C GLY A 141 3.34 11.31 -20.67
N LEU A 142 3.81 12.51 -21.02
CA LEU A 142 4.09 13.58 -20.06
C LEU A 142 2.82 14.01 -19.33
N LEU A 143 1.73 14.25 -20.07
CA LEU A 143 0.42 14.57 -19.48
C LEU A 143 -0.10 13.45 -18.59
N GLY A 144 0.08 12.19 -19.00
CA GLY A 144 -0.27 11.02 -18.19
C GLY A 144 0.49 10.99 -16.87
N VAL A 145 1.82 11.15 -16.88
CA VAL A 145 2.65 11.19 -15.67
C VAL A 145 2.26 12.35 -14.76
N VAL A 146 2.05 13.55 -15.30
CA VAL A 146 1.64 14.72 -14.52
C VAL A 146 0.26 14.48 -13.87
N SER A 147 -0.71 13.95 -14.64
CA SER A 147 -2.03 13.64 -14.08
C SER A 147 -1.97 12.57 -12.99
N GLY A 148 -1.11 11.55 -13.15
CA GLY A 148 -0.94 10.48 -12.16
C GLY A 148 -0.18 10.93 -10.90
N TYR A 149 0.63 11.98 -10.97
CA TYR A 149 1.29 12.57 -9.80
C TYR A 149 0.36 13.52 -9.04
N LEU A 150 -0.56 14.20 -9.75
CA LEU A 150 -1.51 15.14 -9.15
C LEU A 150 -2.74 14.48 -8.51
N LEU A 151 -3.09 13.27 -8.95
CA LEU A 151 -4.16 12.43 -8.38
C LEU A 151 -3.65 11.59 -7.22
#